data_AF-X0S017-F1
#
_entry.id   AF-X0S017-F1
#
_cell.length_a   1.000
_cell.length_b   1.000
_cell.length_c   1.000
_cell.angle_alpha   90.00
_cell.angle_beta   90.00
_cell.angle_gamma   90.00
#
_symmetry.space_group_name_H-M   'P 1'
#
loop_
_entity.id
_entity.type
_entity.pdbx_description
1 polymer ?
#
loop_
_entity_poly.entity_id
_entity_poly.type
_entity_poly.pdbx_seq_one_letter_code
_entity_poly.pdbx_strand_id
1 'polypeptide(L)' 'RAGFEAEGKIKLKDFNIKTDLGPASQEVDLIISVEGVQQK' A
#
# COMPACT_ATOMS: atom_id res chain seq x y z
N ARG A 1 15.09 -16.55 8.84
CA ARG A 1 14.18 -15.39 8.80
C ARG A 1 14.56 -14.59 7.58
N ALA A 2 13.62 -14.38 6.67
CA ALA A 2 13.83 -13.55 5.49
C ALA A 2 12.81 -12.41 5.55
N GLY A 3 13.29 -11.18 5.36
CA GLY A 3 12.44 -10.00 5.26
C GLY A 3 12.26 -9.61 3.81
N PHE A 4 11.05 -9.22 3.43
CA PHE A 4 10.75 -8.62 2.14
C PHE A 4 10.01 -7.30 2.35
N GLU A 5 10.40 -6.29 1.58
CA GLU A 5 9.74 -4.99 1.55
C GLU A 5 9.23 -4.74 0.13
N ALA A 6 8.03 -4.20 0.03
CA ALA A 6 7.44 -3.77 -1.23
C ALA A 6 6.74 -2.44 -1.03
N GLU A 7 6.94 -1.54 -1.99
CA GLU A 7 6.33 -0.22 -2.03
C GLU A 7 5.54 -0.05 -3.33
N GLY A 8 4.45 0.71 -3.29
CA GLY A 8 3.66 1.04 -4.46
C GLY A 8 2.74 2.23 -4.20
N LYS A 9 2.18 2.77 -5.28
CA LYS A 9 1.16 3.83 -5.22
C LYS A 9 -0.15 3.32 -5.79
N ILE A 10 -1.25 3.67 -5.12
CA ILE A 10 -2.61 3.32 -5.54
C ILE A 10 -3.42 4.59 -5.74
N LYS A 11 -4.20 4.65 -6.83
CA LYS A 11 -5.18 5.72 -7.02
C LYS A 11 -6.47 5.37 -6.30
N LEU A 12 -6.98 6.32 -5.51
CA LEU A 12 -8.21 6.14 -4.72
C LEU A 12 -9.42 5.75 -5.60
N LYS A 13 -9.51 6.35 -6.80
CA LYS A 13 -10.62 6.11 -7.74
C LYS A 13 -10.70 4.67 -8.26
N ASP A 14 -9.57 3.96 -8.32
CA ASP A 14 -9.53 2.57 -8.80
C ASP A 14 -10.24 1.63 -7.81
N PHE A 15 -10.41 2.08 -6.56
CA PHE A 15 -11.10 1.38 -5.46
C PHE A 15 -12.45 2.03 -5.11
N ASN A 16 -13.05 2.76 -6.06
CA ASN A 16 -14.37 3.38 -5.91
C ASN A 16 -14.47 4.41 -4.74
N ILE A 17 -13.33 4.94 -4.27
CA ILE A 17 -13.27 6.07 -3.34
C ILE A 17 -13.38 7.35 -4.17
N LYS A 18 -14.55 7.98 -4.12
CA LYS A 18 -14.92 9.13 -4.99
C LYS A 18 -14.90 10.46 -4.28
N THR A 19 -14.63 10.49 -2.98
CA THR A 19 -14.52 11.73 -2.21
C THR A 19 -13.39 12.55 -2.79
N ASP A 20 -13.69 13.77 -3.23
CA ASP A 20 -12.69 14.70 -3.73
C ASP A 20 -11.93 15.29 -2.53
N LEU A 21 -10.67 14.88 -2.39
CA LEU A 21 -9.74 15.37 -1.36
C LEU A 21 -8.78 16.44 -1.92
N GLY A 22 -9.02 16.92 -3.14
CA GLY A 22 -8.16 17.83 -3.87
C GLY A 22 -7.05 17.13 -4.67
N PRO A 23 -6.37 17.85 -5.58
CA PRO A 23 -5.42 17.27 -6.53
C PRO A 23 -4.19 16.62 -5.87
N ALA A 24 -3.82 17.03 -4.65
CA ALA A 24 -2.69 16.49 -3.91
C ALA A 24 -2.98 15.10 -3.27
N SER A 25 -4.26 14.72 -3.16
CA SER A 25 -4.70 13.59 -2.32
C SER A 25 -5.42 12.51 -3.13
N GLN A 26 -4.97 12.28 -4.37
CA GLN A 26 -5.58 11.30 -5.29
C GLN A 26 -4.94 9.91 -5.19
N GLU A 27 -3.74 9.84 -4.60
CA GLU A 27 -2.92 8.63 -4.49
C GLU A 27 -2.57 8.35 -3.03
N VAL A 28 -2.43 7.08 -2.69
CA VAL A 28 -1.96 6.59 -1.40
C VAL A 28 -0.72 5.73 -1.59
N ASP A 29 0.21 5.83 -0.64
CA ASP A 29 1.39 4.97 -0.58
C ASP A 29 1.04 3.66 0.12
N LEU A 30 1.30 2.55 -0.56
CA LEU A 30 1.20 1.19 -0.03
C LEU A 30 2.61 0.71 0.32
N ILE A 31 2.84 0.45 1.61
CA ILE A 31 4.11 -0.07 2.12
C ILE A 31 3.81 -1.41 2.79
N ILE A 32 4.43 -2.48 2.29
CA ILE A 32 4.27 -3.84 2.78
C ILE A 32 5.61 -4.35 3.30
N SER A 33 5.63 -4.86 4.53
CA SER A 33 6.76 -5.58 5.11
C SER A 33 6.33 -6.99 5.50
N VAL A 34 7.10 -7.99 5.06
CA VAL A 34 6.84 -9.41 5.33
C VAL A 34 8.05 -10.02 6.02
N GLU A 35 7.86 -10.58 7.21
CA GLU A 35 8.88 -11.38 7.91
C GLU A 35 8.49 -12.87 7.87
N GLY A 36 9.32 -13.68 7.20
CA GLY A 36 9.19 -15.13 7.24
C GLY A 36 9.75 -15.73 8.53
N VAL A 37 8.89 -16.34 9.34
CA VAL A 37 9.26 -17.12 10.52
C VAL A 37 9.15 -18.63 10.25
N GLN A 38 10.17 -19.40 10.62
CA GLN A 38 10.10 -20.85 10.57
C GLN A 38 9.35 -21.35 11.81
N GLN A 39 8.21 -22.03 11.61
CA GLN A 39 7.55 -22.75 12.70
C GLN A 39 8.27 -24.08 12.93
N LYS A 40 8.46 -24.43 14.21
CA LYS A 40 9.12 -25.67 14.66
C LYS A 40 8.13 -26.81 14.74
#